data_AF-A0AAD4WEN3-F1
#
_entry.id   AF-A0AAD4WEN3-F1
#
_cell.length_a   1.000
_cell.length_b   1.000
_cell.length_c   1.000
_cell.angle_alpha   90.00
_cell.angle_beta   90.00
_cell.angle_gamma   90.00
#
_symmetry.space_group_name_H-M   'P 1'
#
loop_
_entity.id
_entity.type
_entity.pdbx_description
1 polymer ?
#
loop_
_entity_poly.entity_id
_entity_poly.type
_entity_poly.pdbx_seq_one_letter_code
_entity_poly.pdbx_strand_id
1 'polypeptide(L)'
;MFAASLLARFMHCNTKKHYGTAKRVFRYIQGTIDNGIEYQKVKEAVLNGYCDSDWSGSQDDMKSTSGNAFSFGSEVFSWASVKQHNVALSTAKAEYVSASEATTQAIWLRFILEDFGELQTEATPSMVDNISAIAMTRNPVFHQKTKHINRRYYFIYEALQEGVVELRYCKFEEQVAYIFTKALPKDRFNYLRGLLEVKPVNNLEGNVEM
;
A
#
# COMPACT_ATOMS: atom_id res chain seq x y z
N MET A 1 -7.21 -3.87 6.87
CA MET A 1 -6.68 -2.62 7.47
C MET A 1 -7.54 -1.39 7.16
N PHE A 2 -7.84 -1.08 5.89
CA PHE A 2 -8.65 0.09 5.48
C PHE A 2 -9.94 0.30 6.29
N ALA A 3 -10.80 -0.72 6.37
CA ALA A 3 -12.08 -0.62 7.08
C ALA A 3 -11.92 -0.30 8.58
N ALA A 4 -10.88 -0.84 9.23
CA ALA A 4 -10.58 -0.55 10.63
C ALA A 4 -10.08 0.90 10.78
N SER A 5 -9.14 1.33 9.93
CA SER A 5 -8.65 2.71 9.91
C SER A 5 -9.76 3.73 9.64
N LEU A 6 -10.74 3.38 8.80
CA LEU A 6 -11.91 4.22 8.54
C LEU A 6 -12.82 4.31 9.77
N LEU A 7 -13.15 3.17 10.39
CA LEU A 7 -14.01 3.13 11.59
C LEU A 7 -13.40 3.87 12.78
N ALA A 8 -12.08 3.80 12.96
CA ALA A 8 -11.36 4.49 14.02
C ALA A 8 -11.59 6.01 14.00
N ARG A 9 -11.78 6.61 12.82
CA ARG A 9 -12.04 8.05 12.65
C ARG A 9 -13.35 8.50 13.31
N PHE A 10 -14.30 7.58 13.50
CA PHE A 10 -15.64 7.87 14.03
C PHE A 10 -15.88 7.27 15.42
N MET A 11 -14.83 6.87 16.14
CA MET A 11 -14.98 6.27 17.48
C MET A 11 -15.73 7.19 18.45
N HIS A 12 -15.46 8.49 18.41
CA HIS A 12 -16.09 9.49 19.30
C HIS A 12 -17.48 9.95 18.85
N CYS A 13 -17.88 9.66 17.61
CA CYS A 13 -19.15 10.13 17.02
C CYS A 13 -19.77 9.06 16.09
N ASN A 14 -19.88 7.82 16.58
CA ASN A 14 -20.36 6.73 15.74
C ASN A 14 -21.87 6.86 15.42
N THR A 15 -22.26 6.40 14.24
CA THR A 15 -23.66 6.37 13.78
C THR A 15 -24.12 4.92 13.63
N LYS A 16 -25.43 4.70 13.44
CA LYS A 16 -25.97 3.37 13.10
C LYS A 16 -25.31 2.77 11.85
N LYS A 17 -24.89 3.61 10.89
CA LYS A 17 -24.13 3.18 9.70
C LYS A 17 -22.75 2.65 10.10
N HIS A 18 -22.00 3.38 10.93
CA HIS A 18 -20.68 2.96 11.42
C HIS A 18 -20.77 1.63 12.18
N TYR A 19 -21.78 1.48 13.05
CA TYR A 19 -22.02 0.23 13.77
C TYR A 19 -22.33 -0.95 12.82
N GLY A 20 -23.14 -0.72 11.78
CA GLY A 20 -23.41 -1.71 10.74
C GLY A 20 -22.15 -2.14 9.99
N THR A 21 -21.27 -1.20 9.65
CA THR A 21 -19.96 -1.47 9.02
C THR A 21 -19.05 -2.26 9.96
N ALA A 22 -18.96 -1.90 11.25
CA ALA A 22 -18.18 -2.65 12.24
C ALA A 22 -18.64 -4.12 12.34
N LYS A 23 -19.95 -4.38 12.37
CA LYS A 23 -20.48 -5.75 12.32
C LYS A 23 -20.12 -6.52 11.04
N ARG A 24 -20.00 -5.84 9.89
CA ARG A 24 -19.53 -6.49 8.66
C ARG A 24 -18.07 -6.89 8.79
N VAL A 25 -17.23 -6.03 9.38
CA VAL A 25 -15.82 -6.34 9.66
C VAL A 25 -15.69 -7.54 10.61
N PHE A 26 -16.44 -7.56 11.72
CA PHE A 26 -16.41 -8.71 12.64
C PHE A 26 -16.89 -10.01 12.00
N ARG A 27 -17.95 -9.98 11.19
CA ARG A 27 -18.42 -11.16 10.45
C ARG A 27 -17.39 -11.64 9.41
N TYR A 28 -16.69 -10.72 8.77
CA TYR A 28 -15.59 -11.07 7.88
C TYR A 28 -14.48 -11.79 8.65
N ILE A 29 -13.98 -11.20 9.75
CA ILE A 29 -12.94 -11.80 10.59
C ILE A 29 -13.36 -13.21 11.06
N GLN A 30 -14.59 -13.34 11.57
CA GLN A 30 -15.11 -14.64 12.02
C GLN A 30 -15.18 -15.67 10.89
N GLY A 31 -15.55 -15.25 9.67
CA GLY A 31 -15.64 -16.13 8.51
C GLY A 31 -14.31 -16.40 7.81
N THR A 32 -13.22 -15.76 8.25
CA THR A 32 -11.87 -15.90 7.68
C THR A 32 -10.83 -16.20 8.75
N ILE A 33 -11.24 -16.82 9.86
CA ILE A 33 -10.34 -17.12 10.98
C ILE A 33 -9.24 -18.12 10.58
N ASP A 34 -9.57 -19.02 9.66
CA ASP A 34 -8.64 -20.02 9.11
C ASP A 34 -7.86 -19.50 7.90
N ASN A 35 -8.00 -18.22 7.54
CA ASN A 35 -7.22 -17.64 6.46
C ASN A 35 -5.87 -17.13 6.99
N GLY A 36 -4.81 -17.39 6.23
CA GLY A 36 -3.49 -16.89 6.51
C GLY A 36 -2.67 -16.70 5.24
N ILE A 37 -1.42 -16.29 5.42
CA ILE A 37 -0.42 -16.15 4.37
C ILE A 37 0.60 -17.27 4.60
N GLU A 38 0.85 -18.08 3.58
CA GLU A 38 1.81 -19.20 3.65
C GLU A 38 3.11 -18.78 2.97
N TYR A 39 4.17 -18.57 3.75
CA TYR A 39 5.46 -18.19 3.20
C TYR A 39 6.22 -19.41 2.70
N GLN A 40 6.67 -19.34 1.45
CA GLN A 40 7.49 -20.37 0.85
C GLN A 40 8.94 -19.92 0.76
N LYS A 41 9.86 -20.86 0.99
CA LYS A 41 11.29 -20.63 0.80
C LYS A 41 11.57 -20.43 -0.69
N VAL A 42 12.14 -19.29 -1.03
CA VAL A 42 12.60 -18.96 -2.39
C VAL A 42 14.12 -18.96 -2.45
N LYS A 43 14.68 -19.12 -3.65
CA LYS A 43 16.14 -19.08 -3.87
C LYS A 43 16.71 -17.66 -3.76
N GLU A 44 15.97 -16.69 -4.27
CA GLU A 44 16.31 -15.27 -4.24
C GLU A 44 15.06 -14.51 -3.81
N ALA A 45 15.19 -13.73 -2.75
CA ALA A 45 14.09 -12.95 -2.21
C ALA A 45 14.24 -11.49 -2.65
N VAL A 46 13.31 -11.06 -3.52
CA VAL A 46 13.29 -9.69 -4.05
C VAL A 46 12.14 -8.92 -3.41
N LEU A 47 12.45 -7.72 -2.93
CA LEU A 47 11.46 -6.77 -2.43
C LEU A 47 10.68 -6.17 -3.60
N ASN A 48 9.35 -6.29 -3.56
CA ASN A 48 8.45 -5.69 -4.53
C ASN A 48 7.35 -4.90 -3.81
N GLY A 49 6.93 -3.78 -4.38
CA GLY A 49 5.95 -2.88 -3.80
C GLY A 49 4.77 -2.58 -4.72
N TYR A 50 3.64 -2.28 -4.10
CA TYR A 50 2.45 -1.70 -4.73
C TYR A 50 2.06 -0.46 -3.94
N CYS A 51 1.59 0.58 -4.64
CA CYS A 51 1.01 1.75 -3.98
C CYS A 51 -0.16 2.31 -4.76
N ASP A 52 -1.18 2.77 -4.03
CA ASP A 52 -2.37 3.42 -4.57
C ASP A 52 -2.83 4.54 -3.61
N SER A 53 -3.67 5.45 -4.09
CA SER A 53 -4.48 6.30 -3.22
C SER A 53 -5.93 6.37 -3.68
N ASP A 54 -6.86 6.46 -2.73
CA ASP A 54 -8.18 7.01 -3.07
C ASP A 54 -8.03 8.52 -3.38
N TRP A 55 -8.89 9.08 -4.26
CA TRP A 55 -8.97 10.53 -4.43
C TRP A 55 -10.23 11.05 -3.74
N SER A 56 -10.05 11.99 -2.82
CA SER A 56 -11.15 12.55 -2.02
C SER A 56 -12.00 11.49 -1.31
N GLY A 57 -11.40 10.37 -0.88
CA GLY A 57 -12.14 9.24 -0.32
C GLY A 57 -12.83 9.52 1.02
N SER A 58 -12.40 10.58 1.73
CA SER A 58 -13.04 11.06 2.95
C SER A 58 -13.97 12.22 2.64
N GLN A 59 -15.30 12.02 2.72
CA GLN A 59 -16.28 13.10 2.46
C GLN A 59 -16.22 14.23 3.50
N ASP A 60 -15.72 13.97 4.71
CA ASP A 60 -15.71 14.94 5.80
C ASP A 60 -14.63 16.02 5.65
N ASP A 61 -13.46 15.66 5.11
CA ASP A 61 -12.31 16.56 4.96
C ASP A 61 -11.65 16.52 3.58
N MET A 62 -12.24 15.80 2.63
CA MET A 62 -11.77 15.61 1.25
C MET A 62 -10.35 15.03 1.15
N LYS A 63 -9.81 14.47 2.24
CA LYS A 63 -8.46 13.90 2.24
C LYS A 63 -8.48 12.49 1.67
N SER A 64 -7.41 12.21 0.93
CA SER A 64 -7.14 10.91 0.37
C SER A 64 -6.64 9.91 1.42
N THR A 65 -6.76 8.61 1.13
CA THR A 65 -6.12 7.51 1.86
C THR A 65 -5.10 6.86 0.94
N SER A 66 -3.82 6.89 1.31
CA SER A 66 -2.76 6.12 0.67
C SER A 66 -2.78 4.68 1.16
N GLY A 67 -2.46 3.74 0.29
CA GLY A 67 -2.27 2.35 0.62
C GLY A 67 -1.03 1.81 -0.06
N ASN A 68 -0.31 0.93 0.63
CA ASN A 68 0.82 0.20 0.06
C ASN A 68 0.85 -1.26 0.53
N ALA A 69 1.53 -2.08 -0.24
CA ALA A 69 1.77 -3.49 0.05
C ALA A 69 3.15 -3.87 -0.48
N PHE A 70 3.93 -4.57 0.32
CA PHE A 70 5.28 -5.03 0.00
C PHE A 70 5.38 -6.53 0.20
N SER A 71 5.87 -7.22 -0.82
CA SER A 71 6.23 -8.63 -0.77
C SER A 71 7.74 -8.80 -0.79
N PHE A 72 8.20 -9.91 -0.23
CA PHE A 72 9.61 -10.27 -0.19
C PHE A 72 9.76 -11.74 -0.54
N GLY A 73 10.29 -12.02 -1.73
CA GLY A 73 10.43 -13.38 -2.23
C GLY A 73 9.09 -14.01 -2.61
N SER A 74 8.45 -14.70 -1.66
CA SER A 74 7.15 -15.34 -1.89
C SER A 74 6.01 -14.34 -1.71
N GLU A 75 5.68 -14.01 -0.46
CA GLU A 75 4.41 -13.35 -0.16
C GLU A 75 4.51 -11.94 0.42
N VAL A 76 3.36 -11.27 0.49
CA VAL A 76 3.22 -9.96 1.16
C VAL A 76 3.56 -10.10 2.64
N PHE A 77 4.39 -9.19 3.16
CA PHE A 77 4.77 -9.18 4.57
C PHE A 77 4.59 -7.82 5.24
N SER A 78 4.52 -6.74 4.46
CA SER A 78 4.35 -5.37 4.96
C SER A 78 3.25 -4.67 4.16
N TRP A 79 2.35 -3.96 4.85
CA TRP A 79 1.29 -3.20 4.21
C TRP A 79 0.84 -2.03 5.09
N ALA A 80 0.29 -0.99 4.46
CA ALA A 80 -0.22 0.18 5.17
C ALA A 80 -1.48 0.74 4.52
N SER A 81 -2.30 1.40 5.34
CA SER A 81 -3.47 2.19 4.93
C SER A 81 -3.52 3.46 5.77
N VAL A 82 -3.11 4.58 5.16
CA VAL A 82 -2.80 5.84 5.87
C VAL A 82 -3.59 6.99 5.26
N LYS A 83 -4.26 7.77 6.11
CA LYS A 83 -4.93 9.00 5.67
C LYS A 83 -3.88 10.07 5.34
N GLN A 84 -3.92 10.63 4.14
CA GLN A 84 -3.02 11.71 3.75
C GLN A 84 -3.25 12.94 4.62
N HIS A 85 -2.17 13.67 4.92
CA HIS A 85 -2.25 14.86 5.78
C HIS A 85 -2.92 16.04 5.08
N ASN A 86 -2.65 16.22 3.78
CA ASN A 86 -3.13 17.32 2.96
C ASN A 86 -4.20 16.85 1.97
N VAL A 87 -5.10 17.75 1.58
CA VAL A 87 -6.06 17.51 0.50
C VAL A 87 -5.34 17.53 -0.85
N ALA A 88 -5.46 16.45 -1.61
CA ALA A 88 -4.91 16.35 -2.95
C ALA A 88 -5.84 17.04 -3.96
N LEU A 89 -5.28 17.93 -4.78
CA LEU A 89 -6.05 18.70 -5.77
C LEU A 89 -6.37 17.92 -7.06
N SER A 90 -5.86 16.70 -7.20
CA SER A 90 -6.14 15.79 -8.30
C SER A 90 -5.79 14.35 -7.91
N THR A 91 -6.34 13.37 -8.62
CA THR A 91 -5.98 11.95 -8.45
C THR A 91 -4.48 11.72 -8.62
N ALA A 92 -3.87 12.32 -9.65
CA ALA A 92 -2.42 12.20 -9.88
C ALA A 92 -1.59 12.75 -8.70
N LYS A 93 -2.05 13.82 -8.04
CA LYS A 93 -1.38 14.35 -6.84
C LYS A 93 -1.56 13.43 -5.63
N ALA A 94 -2.73 12.81 -5.47
CA ALA A 94 -2.96 11.86 -4.38
C ALA A 94 -2.06 10.63 -4.56
N GLU A 95 -1.99 10.09 -5.77
CA GLU A 95 -1.16 8.92 -6.06
C GLU A 95 0.32 9.23 -5.98
N TYR A 96 0.74 10.42 -6.41
CA TYR A 96 2.10 10.89 -6.21
C TYR A 96 2.50 10.93 -4.73
N VAL A 97 1.59 11.38 -3.85
CA VAL A 97 1.83 11.34 -2.39
C VAL A 97 1.95 9.91 -1.89
N SER A 98 1.09 9.00 -2.36
CA SER A 98 1.16 7.58 -2.02
C SER A 98 2.47 6.92 -2.49
N ALA A 99 2.92 7.20 -3.71
CA ALA A 99 4.18 6.72 -4.24
C ALA A 99 5.38 7.23 -3.44
N SER A 100 5.35 8.49 -2.97
CA SER A 100 6.38 9.05 -2.09
C SER A 100 6.40 8.37 -0.71
N GLU A 101 5.23 8.05 -0.14
CA GLU A 101 5.11 7.32 1.12
C GLU A 101 5.58 5.86 0.96
N ALA A 102 5.21 5.19 -0.13
CA ALA A 102 5.68 3.85 -0.46
C ALA A 102 7.20 3.81 -0.71
N THR A 103 7.77 4.82 -1.36
CA THR A 103 9.23 4.93 -1.55
C THR A 103 9.95 5.01 -0.21
N THR A 104 9.40 5.78 0.74
CA THR A 104 9.95 5.87 2.10
C THR A 104 9.91 4.51 2.80
N GLN A 105 8.79 3.78 2.68
CA GLN A 105 8.64 2.45 3.22
C GLN A 105 9.63 1.46 2.57
N ALA A 106 9.81 1.52 1.25
CA ALA A 106 10.73 0.65 0.53
C ALA A 106 12.18 0.84 1.00
N ILE A 107 12.63 2.10 1.15
CA ILE A 107 13.97 2.43 1.66
C ILE A 107 14.16 1.88 3.07
N TRP A 108 13.17 2.07 3.96
CA TRP A 108 13.23 1.54 5.31
C TRP A 108 13.25 0.01 5.36
N LEU A 109 12.46 -0.65 4.50
CA LEU A 109 12.46 -2.11 4.39
C LEU A 109 13.80 -2.64 3.88
N ARG A 110 14.41 -1.99 2.87
CA ARG A 110 15.75 -2.36 2.38
C ARG A 110 16.80 -2.26 3.47
N PHE A 111 16.77 -1.19 4.27
CA PHE A 111 17.68 -1.02 5.41
C PHE A 111 17.55 -2.18 6.41
N ILE A 112 16.32 -2.56 6.75
CA ILE A 112 16.09 -3.71 7.66
C ILE A 112 16.53 -5.03 7.03
N LEU A 113 16.26 -5.24 5.74
CA LEU A 113 16.66 -6.46 5.04
C LEU A 113 18.19 -6.59 4.96
N GLU A 114 18.89 -5.47 4.76
CA GLU A 114 20.35 -5.43 4.81
C GLU A 114 20.89 -5.84 6.20
N ASP A 115 20.28 -5.36 7.29
CA ASP A 115 20.63 -5.80 8.66
C ASP A 115 20.42 -7.31 8.87
N PHE A 116 19.49 -7.93 8.13
CA PHE A 116 19.27 -9.37 8.12
C PHE A 116 20.15 -10.15 7.13
N GLY A 117 21.05 -9.47 6.40
CA GLY A 117 21.93 -10.07 5.40
C GLY A 117 21.29 -10.28 4.02
N GLU A 118 20.08 -9.76 3.80
CA GLU A 118 19.31 -9.86 2.55
C GLU A 118 19.43 -8.57 1.72
N LEU A 119 20.67 -8.22 1.34
CA LEU A 119 20.95 -7.01 0.58
C LEU A 119 20.21 -7.02 -0.76
N GLN A 120 19.36 -6.02 -0.96
CA GLN A 120 18.71 -5.77 -2.24
C GLN A 120 19.65 -4.94 -3.12
N THR A 121 20.25 -5.55 -4.14
CA THR A 121 21.19 -4.82 -5.04
C THR A 121 20.44 -4.05 -6.13
N GLU A 122 19.40 -4.67 -6.69
CA GLU A 122 18.58 -4.06 -7.73
C GLU A 122 17.56 -3.06 -7.16
N ALA A 123 17.05 -2.19 -8.03
CA ALA A 123 15.98 -1.25 -7.68
C ALA A 123 14.71 -2.00 -7.26
N THR A 124 14.07 -1.55 -6.18
CA THR A 124 12.78 -2.11 -5.72
C THR A 124 11.68 -1.70 -6.71
N PRO A 125 11.04 -2.64 -7.42
CA PRO A 125 9.92 -2.30 -8.28
C PRO A 125 8.72 -1.86 -7.43
N SER A 126 8.17 -0.68 -7.70
CA SER A 126 6.95 -0.18 -7.07
C SER A 126 5.88 0.09 -8.12
N MET A 127 4.79 -0.67 -8.04
CA MET A 127 3.69 -0.66 -8.99
C MET A 127 2.70 0.49 -8.71
N VAL A 128 2.46 1.32 -9.73
CA VAL A 128 1.58 2.51 -9.69
C VAL A 128 0.63 2.49 -10.88
N ASP A 129 -0.66 2.78 -10.68
CA ASP A 129 -1.68 2.72 -11.72
C ASP A 129 -1.93 4.05 -12.45
N ASN A 130 -1.19 5.11 -12.12
CA ASN A 130 -1.32 6.42 -12.76
C ASN A 130 -0.03 6.90 -13.40
N ILE A 131 -0.05 6.89 -14.73
CA ILE A 131 1.05 7.35 -15.57
C ILE A 131 1.37 8.83 -15.31
N SER A 132 0.37 9.66 -15.03
CA SER A 132 0.61 11.08 -14.71
C SER A 132 1.34 11.24 -13.37
N ALA A 133 1.00 10.45 -12.36
CA ALA A 133 1.71 10.43 -11.09
C ALA A 133 3.18 10.00 -11.27
N ILE A 134 3.43 8.94 -12.06
CA ILE A 134 4.79 8.51 -12.41
C ILE A 134 5.54 9.63 -13.13
N ALA A 135 4.93 10.28 -14.14
CA ALA A 135 5.54 11.38 -14.87
C ALA A 135 5.90 12.57 -13.97
N MET A 136 5.08 12.86 -12.96
CA MET A 136 5.37 13.91 -11.97
C MET A 136 6.63 13.64 -11.16
N THR A 137 6.97 12.37 -10.89
CA THR A 137 8.21 12.03 -10.16
C THR A 137 9.48 12.31 -10.96
N ARG A 138 9.39 12.30 -12.30
CA ARG A 138 10.54 12.48 -13.19
C ARG A 138 10.75 13.91 -13.66
N ASN A 139 9.76 14.80 -13.49
CA ASN A 139 9.80 16.14 -14.07
C ASN A 139 9.67 17.25 -13.01
N PRO A 140 10.70 18.11 -12.85
CA PRO A 140 10.71 19.19 -11.85
C PRO A 140 9.69 20.30 -12.14
N VAL A 141 9.22 20.44 -13.39
CA VAL A 141 8.35 21.53 -13.84
C VAL A 141 6.98 21.49 -13.12
N PHE A 142 6.52 20.32 -12.68
CA PHE A 142 5.21 20.18 -12.00
C PHE A 142 5.18 20.73 -10.56
N HIS A 143 6.32 21.12 -9.98
CA HIS A 143 6.45 21.30 -8.52
C HIS A 143 6.64 22.76 -8.06
N GLN A 144 6.74 23.72 -8.99
CA GLN A 144 7.21 25.10 -8.76
C GLN A 144 6.43 25.96 -7.73
N LYS A 145 5.32 25.52 -7.14
CA LYS A 145 4.46 26.38 -6.29
C LYS A 145 4.16 25.90 -4.87
N THR A 146 4.62 24.72 -4.43
CA THR A 146 4.28 24.22 -3.07
C THR A 146 5.47 23.57 -2.35
N LYS A 147 5.93 24.15 -1.24
CA LYS A 147 7.12 23.69 -0.47
C LYS A 147 7.09 22.19 -0.09
N HIS A 148 5.94 21.68 0.34
CA HIS A 148 5.80 20.26 0.73
C HIS A 148 5.87 19.31 -0.47
N ILE A 149 5.43 19.76 -1.65
CA ILE A 149 5.53 18.99 -2.89
C ILE A 149 7.00 18.95 -3.34
N ASN A 150 7.73 20.07 -3.23
CA ASN A 150 9.16 20.13 -3.54
C ASN A 150 9.99 19.12 -2.73
N ARG A 151 9.79 19.01 -1.41
CA ARG A 151 10.55 18.05 -0.59
C ARG A 151 10.30 16.60 -1.01
N ARG A 152 9.02 16.22 -1.17
CA ARG A 152 8.66 14.87 -1.66
C ARG A 152 9.21 14.61 -3.05
N TYR A 153 9.26 15.65 -3.90
CA TYR A 153 9.82 15.56 -5.24
C TYR A 153 11.30 15.25 -5.21
N TYR A 154 12.10 16.06 -4.51
CA TYR A 154 13.52 15.79 -4.41
C TYR A 154 13.79 14.40 -3.84
N PHE A 155 13.05 14.00 -2.80
CA PHE A 155 13.19 12.67 -2.21
C PHE A 155 12.91 11.52 -3.18
N ILE A 156 11.74 11.50 -3.83
CA ILE A 156 11.40 10.40 -4.75
C ILE A 156 12.27 10.43 -6.01
N TYR A 157 12.64 11.62 -6.48
CA TYR A 157 13.50 11.79 -7.63
C TYR A 157 14.91 11.25 -7.34
N GLU A 158 15.50 11.60 -6.20
CA GLU A 158 16.80 11.10 -5.75
C GLU A 158 16.81 9.57 -5.64
N ALA A 159 15.81 8.99 -4.97
CA ALA A 159 15.68 7.54 -4.84
C ALA A 159 15.55 6.81 -6.21
N LEU A 160 14.92 7.46 -7.20
CA LEU A 160 14.83 6.95 -8.58
C LEU A 160 16.16 7.11 -9.34
N GLN A 161 16.89 8.21 -9.14
CA GLN A 161 18.18 8.45 -9.78
C GLN A 161 19.27 7.52 -9.24
N GLU A 162 19.24 7.23 -7.93
CA GLU A 162 20.16 6.31 -7.27
C GLU A 162 19.84 4.83 -7.53
N GLY A 163 18.71 4.55 -8.21
CA GLY A 163 18.30 3.18 -8.49
C GLY A 163 17.85 2.40 -7.24
N VAL A 164 17.43 3.08 -6.17
CA VAL A 164 16.95 2.43 -4.95
C VAL A 164 15.53 1.87 -5.16
N VAL A 165 14.71 2.61 -5.91
CA VAL A 165 13.35 2.23 -6.30
C VAL A 165 13.15 2.47 -7.79
N GLU A 166 12.25 1.70 -8.40
CA GLU A 166 11.81 1.90 -9.78
C GLU A 166 10.28 1.94 -9.82
N LEU A 167 9.71 3.05 -10.28
CA LEU A 167 8.25 3.13 -10.47
C LEU A 167 7.85 2.50 -11.81
N ARG A 168 6.99 1.48 -11.74
CA ARG A 168 6.44 0.77 -12.90
C ARG A 168 4.93 0.94 -12.97
N TYR A 169 4.42 1.10 -14.18
CA TYR A 169 2.98 1.14 -14.38
C TYR A 169 2.37 -0.26 -14.22
N CYS A 170 1.33 -0.39 -13.41
CA CYS A 170 0.50 -1.60 -13.34
C CYS A 170 -0.94 -1.29 -13.76
N LYS A 171 -1.61 -2.27 -14.33
CA LYS A 171 -3.03 -2.10 -14.71
C LYS A 171 -3.91 -2.10 -13.45
N PHE A 172 -5.09 -1.49 -13.59
CA PHE A 172 -6.11 -1.47 -12.54
C PHE A 172 -6.36 -2.86 -11.96
N GLU A 173 -6.44 -3.89 -12.82
CA GLU A 173 -6.76 -5.26 -12.43
C GLU A 173 -5.73 -5.86 -11.48
N GLU A 174 -4.46 -5.50 -11.65
CA GLU A 174 -3.29 -6.02 -10.93
C GLU A 174 -2.91 -5.16 -9.71
N GLN A 175 -3.56 -4.00 -9.54
CA GLN A 175 -3.24 -3.07 -8.45
C GLN A 175 -3.75 -3.59 -7.09
N VAL A 176 -2.87 -4.30 -6.40
CA VAL A 176 -3.17 -4.93 -5.10
C VAL A 176 -3.42 -3.89 -4.01
N ALA A 177 -2.79 -2.70 -4.10
CA ALA A 177 -2.93 -1.66 -3.08
C ALA A 177 -4.36 -1.11 -2.93
N TYR A 178 -5.27 -1.36 -3.88
CA TYR A 178 -6.69 -0.98 -3.78
C TYR A 178 -7.41 -1.53 -2.55
N ILE A 179 -7.01 -2.71 -2.06
CA ILE A 179 -7.62 -3.28 -0.85
C ILE A 179 -7.34 -2.42 0.41
N PHE A 180 -6.32 -1.56 0.35
CA PHE A 180 -5.90 -0.67 1.43
C PHE A 180 -6.43 0.76 1.30
N THR A 181 -7.10 1.10 0.19
CA THR A 181 -7.57 2.48 -0.08
C THR A 181 -9.06 2.56 -0.37
N LYS A 182 -9.70 1.47 -0.82
CA LYS A 182 -11.08 1.51 -1.33
C LYS A 182 -11.98 0.51 -0.63
N ALA A 183 -13.27 0.87 -0.50
CA ALA A 183 -14.33 -0.08 -0.20
C ALA A 183 -14.70 -0.84 -1.49
N LEU A 184 -14.22 -2.07 -1.62
CA LEU A 184 -14.37 -2.86 -2.84
C LEU A 184 -15.64 -3.75 -2.83
N PRO A 185 -16.25 -4.03 -4.00
CA PRO A 185 -17.22 -5.11 -4.14
C PRO A 185 -16.62 -6.45 -3.70
N LYS A 186 -17.46 -7.36 -3.21
CA LYS A 186 -17.05 -8.65 -2.63
C LYS A 186 -16.09 -9.42 -3.55
N ASP A 187 -16.43 -9.55 -4.83
CA ASP A 187 -15.65 -10.36 -5.76
C ASP A 187 -14.28 -9.74 -6.04
N ARG A 188 -14.23 -8.41 -6.20
CA ARG A 188 -12.97 -7.67 -6.36
C ARG A 188 -12.10 -7.75 -5.11
N PHE A 189 -12.70 -7.62 -3.93
CA PHE A 189 -12.00 -7.77 -2.65
C PHE A 189 -11.41 -9.17 -2.51
N ASN A 190 -12.19 -10.21 -2.82
CA ASN A 190 -11.73 -11.59 -2.75
C ASN A 190 -10.60 -11.88 -3.74
N TYR A 191 -10.70 -11.35 -4.96
CA TYR A 191 -9.65 -11.47 -5.97
C TYR A 191 -8.33 -10.83 -5.50
N LEU A 192 -8.36 -9.57 -5.05
CA LEU A 192 -7.15 -8.88 -4.58
C LEU A 192 -6.58 -9.49 -3.30
N ARG A 193 -7.43 -10.01 -2.41
CA ARG A 193 -7.01 -10.78 -1.24
C ARG A 193 -6.28 -12.05 -1.65
N GLY A 194 -6.73 -12.72 -2.71
CA GLY A 194 -6.06 -13.87 -3.31
C GLY A 194 -4.68 -13.51 -3.85
N LEU A 195 -4.53 -12.34 -4.50
CA LEU A 195 -3.22 -11.85 -4.95
C LEU A 195 -2.25 -11.50 -3.81
N LEU A 196 -2.76 -11.26 -2.60
CA LEU A 196 -1.96 -11.13 -1.37
C LEU A 196 -1.68 -12.49 -0.71
N GLU A 197 -2.10 -13.58 -1.35
CA GLU A 197 -2.00 -14.97 -0.88
C GLU A 197 -2.60 -15.19 0.52
N VAL A 198 -3.55 -14.33 0.90
CA VAL A 198 -4.39 -14.54 2.08
C VAL A 198 -5.48 -15.53 1.67
N LYS A 199 -5.30 -16.81 2.00
CA LYS A 199 -6.19 -17.92 1.62
C LYS A 199 -6.48 -18.83 2.81
N PRO A 200 -7.51 -19.69 2.77
CA PRO A 200 -7.71 -20.71 3.81
C PRO A 200 -6.46 -21.60 3.90
N VAL A 201 -5.89 -21.72 5.09
CA VAL A 201 -4.71 -22.55 5.34
C VAL A 201 -5.09 -23.65 6.32
N ASN A 202 -4.83 -24.91 5.96
CA ASN A 202 -4.98 -26.02 6.88
C ASN A 202 -3.74 -26.05 7.78
N ASN A 203 -3.92 -25.81 9.08
CA ASN A 203 -2.86 -25.79 10.10
C ASN A 203 -1.89 -24.60 9.97
N LEU A 204 -2.29 -23.43 10.50
CA LEU A 204 -1.36 -22.33 10.82
C LEU A 204 -0.48 -22.71 12.01
N GLU A 205 0.31 -23.78 11.89
CA GLU A 205 1.35 -24.11 12.87
C GLU A 205 2.65 -23.45 12.44
N GLY A 206 2.99 -22.34 13.11
CA GLY A 206 4.27 -21.67 12.98
C GLY A 206 5.39 -22.47 13.62
N ASN A 207 5.73 -23.63 13.06
CA ASN A 207 6.94 -24.35 13.46
C ASN A 207 8.09 -23.88 12.56
N VAL A 208 8.91 -23.00 13.11
CA VAL A 208 10.27 -22.80 12.61
C VAL A 208 11.05 -24.04 13.03
N GLU A 209 11.14 -25.04 12.16
CA GLU A 209 12.17 -26.08 12.31
C GLU A 209 13.52 -25.37 12.09
N MET A 210 14.17 -25.02 13.22
CA MET A 210 15.56 -24.54 13.27
C MET A 210 16.54 -25.68 12.99
#